data_AF-A0A2X4WIE6-F1
#
_entry.id   AF-A0A2X4WIE6-F1
#
_cell.length_a   1.000
_cell.length_b   1.000
_cell.length_c   1.000
_cell.angle_alpha   90.00
_cell.angle_beta   90.00
_cell.angle_gamma   90.00
#
_symmetry.space_group_name_H-M   'P 1'
#
loop_
_entity.id
_entity.type
_entity.pdbx_description
1 polymer ?
#
loop_
_entity_poly.entity_id
_entity_poly.type
_entity_poly.pdbx_seq_one_letter_code
_entity_poly.pdbx_strand_id
1 'polypeptide(L)'
;MYNSNEVPVDGHAYWIKHKELDIEIFFNVYQTYTWVSASYYFWDEESIVGIGTHDIKEAGVKASLKKATKVAINELLQELDEQGISVWQSKNPCTDQKAMFVFIAPEKKRN
;
A
#
# COMPACT_ATOMS: atom_id res chain seq x y z
N MET A 1 -9.21 -10.72 -15.32
CA MET A 1 -9.70 -11.94 -14.64
C MET A 1 -8.49 -12.62 -14.01
N TYR A 2 -8.43 -12.67 -12.68
CA TYR A 2 -7.35 -13.36 -11.96
C TYR A 2 -7.59 -14.86 -12.03
N ASN A 3 -6.58 -15.62 -12.42
CA ASN A 3 -6.65 -17.07 -12.39
C ASN A 3 -6.25 -17.49 -10.96
N SER A 4 -7.22 -17.68 -10.08
CA SER A 4 -7.03 -18.07 -8.67
C SER A 4 -6.35 -19.43 -8.47
N ASN A 5 -5.91 -20.07 -9.57
CA ASN A 5 -5.26 -21.38 -9.62
C ASN A 5 -3.74 -21.29 -9.78
N GLU A 6 -3.16 -20.09 -9.90
CA GLU A 6 -1.71 -19.95 -9.95
C GLU A 6 -1.12 -19.91 -8.54
N VAL A 7 -0.13 -20.77 -8.28
CA VAL A 7 0.60 -20.82 -7.02
C VAL A 7 1.82 -19.90 -7.14
N PRO A 8 2.05 -18.98 -6.18
CA PRO A 8 3.23 -18.12 -6.20
C PRO A 8 4.51 -18.95 -6.08
N VAL A 9 5.54 -18.56 -6.83
CA VAL A 9 6.88 -19.16 -6.75
C VAL A 9 7.73 -18.54 -5.63
N ASP A 10 7.38 -17.32 -5.23
CA ASP A 10 8.01 -16.59 -4.14
C ASP A 10 7.02 -15.59 -3.54
N GLY A 11 7.16 -15.28 -2.26
CA GLY A 11 6.27 -14.34 -1.57
C GLY A 11 6.85 -13.84 -0.25
N HIS A 12 6.79 -12.53 -0.05
CA HIS A 12 7.35 -11.88 1.13
C HIS A 12 6.55 -10.64 1.53
N ALA A 13 6.62 -10.30 2.81
CA ALA A 13 6.14 -9.04 3.36
C ALA A 13 7.30 -8.25 3.97
N TYR A 14 7.28 -6.94 3.82
CA TYR A 14 8.20 -6.02 4.49
C TYR A 14 7.58 -4.65 4.68
N TRP A 15 8.06 -3.93 5.69
CA TRP A 15 7.58 -2.59 6.00
C TRP A 15 8.45 -1.53 5.33
N ILE A 16 7.79 -0.52 4.76
CA ILE A 16 8.45 0.70 4.27
C ILE A 16 7.88 1.92 4.95
N LYS A 17 8.68 2.98 4.94
CA LYS A 17 8.23 4.31 5.30
C LYS A 17 8.12 5.17 4.05
N HIS A 18 6.92 5.63 3.71
CA HIS A 18 6.67 6.51 2.55
C HIS A 18 5.90 7.75 3.00
N LYS A 19 6.52 8.94 2.87
CA LYS A 19 5.92 10.21 3.33
C LYS A 19 5.40 10.12 4.78
N GLU A 20 6.18 9.50 5.65
CA GLU A 20 5.86 9.23 7.06
C GLU A 20 4.70 8.26 7.33
N LEU A 21 4.12 7.64 6.30
CA LEU A 21 3.23 6.49 6.45
C LEU A 21 4.06 5.21 6.58
N ASP A 22 3.76 4.43 7.62
CA ASP A 22 4.24 3.05 7.72
C ASP A 22 3.31 2.18 6.87
N ILE A 23 3.86 1.63 5.79
CA ILE A 23 3.13 0.86 4.78
C ILE A 23 3.70 -0.55 4.77
N GLU A 24 2.83 -1.54 4.91
CA GLU A 24 3.19 -2.92 4.66
C GLU A 24 3.16 -3.19 3.16
N ILE A 25 4.27 -3.68 2.62
CA ILE A 25 4.34 -4.20 1.25
C ILE A 25 4.32 -5.71 1.34
N PHE A 26 3.28 -6.33 0.80
CA PHE A 26 3.22 -7.77 0.59
C PHE A 26 3.25 -8.05 -0.91
N PHE A 27 4.05 -9.03 -1.34
CA PHE A 27 4.13 -9.39 -2.74
C PHE A 27 4.15 -10.90 -2.96
N ASN A 28 3.64 -11.28 -4.13
CA ASN A 28 3.70 -12.62 -4.69
C ASN A 28 4.30 -12.54 -6.09
N VAL A 29 5.30 -13.37 -6.34
CA VAL A 29 5.87 -13.59 -7.68
C VAL A 29 5.22 -14.84 -8.25
N TYR A 30 4.59 -14.72 -9.40
CA TYR A 30 4.06 -15.83 -10.18
C TYR A 30 4.98 -16.11 -11.37
N GLN A 31 4.69 -17.14 -12.16
CA GLN A 31 5.52 -17.49 -13.32
C GLN A 31 5.55 -16.38 -14.38
N THR A 32 4.46 -15.64 -14.51
CA THR A 32 4.25 -14.68 -15.61
C THR A 32 4.17 -13.23 -15.15
N TYR A 33 3.80 -12.97 -13.90
CA TYR A 33 3.64 -11.63 -13.35
C TYR A 33 4.05 -11.55 -11.87
N THR A 34 4.22 -10.33 -11.38
CA THR A 34 4.32 -10.02 -9.95
C THR A 34 3.06 -9.29 -9.50
N TRP A 35 2.53 -9.68 -8.35
CA TRP A 35 1.44 -9.00 -7.67
C TRP A 35 1.94 -8.42 -6.35
N VAL A 36 1.52 -7.21 -6.02
CA VAL A 36 1.91 -6.47 -4.82
C VAL A 36 0.68 -5.83 -4.22
N SER A 37 0.54 -5.89 -2.90
CA SER A 37 -0.36 -5.05 -2.13
C SER A 37 0.45 -4.10 -1.25
N ALA A 38 0.01 -2.85 -1.19
CA ALA A 38 0.51 -1.84 -0.27
C ALA A 38 -0.61 -1.49 0.72
N SER A 39 -0.40 -1.80 1.99
CA SER A 39 -1.42 -1.66 3.05
C SER A 39 -1.03 -0.57 4.03
N TYR A 40 -1.94 0.36 4.28
CA TYR A 40 -1.86 1.31 5.39
C TYR A 40 -2.92 0.97 6.44
N TYR A 41 -2.48 0.71 7.66
CA TYR A 41 -3.34 0.38 8.80
C TYR A 41 -3.60 1.64 9.62
N PHE A 42 -4.86 2.07 9.67
CA PHE A 42 -5.29 3.21 10.49
C PHE A 42 -6.01 2.76 11.76
N TRP A 43 -6.42 1.49 11.82
CA TRP A 43 -6.77 0.75 13.04
C TRP A 43 -6.27 -0.70 12.97
N ASP A 44 -6.24 -1.41 14.11
CA ASP A 44 -5.67 -2.76 14.23
C ASP A 44 -6.26 -3.76 13.20
N GLU A 45 -7.53 -3.61 12.82
CA GLU A 45 -8.21 -4.48 11.84
C GLU A 45 -8.64 -3.74 10.57
N GLU A 46 -8.40 -2.43 10.47
CA GLU A 46 -8.86 -1.62 9.34
C GLU A 46 -7.67 -1.07 8.56
N SER A 47 -7.66 -1.37 7.27
CA SER A 47 -6.61 -0.95 6.35
C SER A 47 -7.18 -0.46 5.03
N ILE A 48 -6.42 0.42 4.40
CA ILE A 48 -6.60 0.75 2.98
C ILE A 48 -5.49 0.05 2.24
N VAL A 49 -5.87 -0.57 1.13
CA VAL A 49 -4.98 -1.41 0.34
C VAL A 49 -4.97 -0.90 -1.08
N GLY A 50 -3.79 -0.58 -1.58
CA GLY A 50 -3.55 -0.39 -3.02
C GLY A 50 -2.96 -1.65 -3.63
N ILE A 51 -3.35 -1.98 -4.85
CA ILE A 51 -2.89 -3.18 -5.56
C ILE A 51 -2.03 -2.79 -6.76
N GLY A 52 -1.03 -3.61 -7.07
CA GLY A 52 -0.20 -3.41 -8.23
C GLY A 52 0.20 -4.74 -8.86
N THR A 53 0.06 -4.83 -10.18
CA THR A 53 0.49 -6.00 -10.95
C THR A 53 1.38 -5.59 -12.10
N HIS A 54 2.35 -6.42 -12.44
CA HIS A 54 3.16 -6.21 -13.63
C HIS A 54 3.65 -7.53 -14.21
N ASP A 55 3.75 -7.63 -15.54
CA ASP A 55 4.28 -8.81 -16.22
C ASP A 55 5.80 -8.94 -16.08
N ILE A 56 6.28 -10.17 -15.89
CA ILE A 56 7.70 -10.50 -15.77
C ILE A 56 8.36 -10.61 -17.14
N LYS A 57 7.61 -11.01 -18.18
CA LYS A 57 8.15 -11.34 -19.51
C LYS A 57 8.94 -10.20 -20.16
N GLU A 58 8.58 -8.95 -19.86
CA GLU A 58 9.22 -7.79 -20.50
C GLU A 58 10.55 -7.37 -19.86
N ALA A 59 10.76 -7.63 -18.56
CA ALA A 59 11.86 -6.99 -17.82
C ALA A 59 12.44 -7.82 -16.66
N GLY A 60 11.95 -9.05 -16.46
CA GLY A 60 12.34 -9.93 -15.37
C GLY A 60 11.71 -9.55 -14.02
N VAL A 61 11.87 -10.44 -13.04
CA VAL A 61 11.20 -10.37 -11.72
C VAL A 61 11.48 -9.05 -11.00
N LYS A 62 12.75 -8.62 -10.95
CA LYS A 62 13.15 -7.41 -10.19
C LYS A 62 12.49 -6.14 -10.73
N ALA A 63 12.44 -5.97 -12.06
CA ALA A 63 11.84 -4.79 -12.66
C ALA A 63 10.31 -4.84 -12.54
N SER A 64 9.73 -6.03 -12.70
CA SER A 64 8.30 -6.28 -12.49
C SER A 64 7.88 -5.90 -11.08
N LEU A 65 8.59 -6.40 -10.07
CA LEU A 65 8.31 -6.12 -8.66
C LEU A 65 8.41 -4.62 -8.35
N LYS A 66 9.43 -3.94 -8.87
CA LYS A 66 9.59 -2.48 -8.71
C LYS A 66 8.40 -1.71 -9.30
N LYS A 67 7.95 -2.09 -10.51
CA LYS A 67 6.82 -1.44 -11.17
C LYS A 67 5.51 -1.73 -10.43
N ALA A 68 5.24 -2.99 -10.09
CA ALA A 68 4.06 -3.40 -9.34
C ALA A 68 3.99 -2.69 -7.98
N THR A 69 5.11 -2.58 -7.26
CA THR A 69 5.19 -1.84 -5.99
C THR A 69 4.85 -0.36 -6.17
N LYS A 70 5.36 0.28 -7.24
CA LYS A 70 5.03 1.67 -7.53
C LYS A 70 3.53 1.86 -7.82
N VAL A 71 2.93 0.93 -8.55
CA VAL A 71 1.49 0.95 -8.84
C VAL A 71 0.68 0.79 -7.54
N ALA A 72 1.01 -0.21 -6.71
CA ALA A 72 0.33 -0.46 -5.44
C ALA A 72 0.39 0.74 -4.50
N ILE A 73 1.55 1.38 -4.35
CA ILE A 73 1.68 2.59 -3.51
C ILE A 73 0.88 3.75 -4.09
N ASN A 74 0.88 3.95 -5.41
CA ASN A 74 0.12 5.03 -6.03
C ASN A 74 -1.39 4.82 -5.83
N GLU A 75 -1.88 3.60 -6.01
CA GLU A 75 -3.28 3.23 -5.78
C GLU A 75 -3.67 3.45 -4.31
N LEU A 76 -2.82 3.02 -3.36
CA LEU A 76 -3.02 3.29 -1.93
C LEU A 76 -3.16 4.79 -1.64
N LEU A 77 -2.26 5.61 -2.19
CA LEU A 77 -2.29 7.06 -1.97
C LEU A 77 -3.53 7.71 -2.60
N GLN A 78 -3.98 7.19 -3.74
CA GLN A 78 -5.22 7.65 -4.38
C GLN A 78 -6.43 7.30 -3.50
N GLU A 79 -6.50 6.08 -2.97
CA GLU A 79 -7.62 5.69 -2.10
C GLU A 79 -7.66 6.45 -0.79
N LEU A 80 -6.50 6.75 -0.21
CA LEU A 80 -6.42 7.64 0.95
C LEU A 80 -6.97 9.04 0.66
N ASP A 81 -6.68 9.59 -0.52
CA ASP A 81 -7.21 10.89 -0.96
C ASP A 81 -8.72 10.84 -1.23
N GLU A 82 -9.20 9.81 -1.92
CA GLU A 82 -10.62 9.61 -2.24
C GLU A 82 -11.48 9.42 -0.99
N GLN A 83 -10.97 8.74 0.03
CA GLN A 83 -11.62 8.58 1.33
C GLN A 83 -11.48 9.82 2.23
N GLY A 84 -10.81 10.87 1.76
CA GLY A 84 -10.60 12.10 2.51
C GLY A 84 -9.77 11.89 3.77
N ILE A 85 -8.86 10.92 3.76
CA ILE A 85 -8.02 10.58 4.90
C ILE A 85 -6.80 11.49 4.89
N SER A 86 -6.74 12.36 5.90
CA SER A 86 -5.61 13.23 6.15
C SER A 86 -4.80 12.70 7.33
N VAL A 87 -3.53 12.37 7.07
CA VAL A 87 -2.59 11.95 8.12
C VAL A 87 -1.76 13.16 8.56
N TRP A 88 -1.88 13.52 9.83
CA TRP A 88 -1.10 14.57 10.47
C TRP A 88 -0.18 13.97 11.51
N GLN A 89 0.99 14.56 11.66
CA GLN A 89 1.94 14.16 12.68
C GLN A 89 2.32 15.33 13.56
N SER A 90 2.42 15.05 14.84
CA SER A 90 2.96 15.98 15.83
C SER A 90 3.97 15.24 16.71
N LYS A 91 4.83 16.00 17.37
CA LYS A 91 5.78 15.48 18.34
C LYS A 91 5.43 16.07 19.69
N ASN A 92 5.31 15.23 20.71
CA ASN A 92 5.15 15.73 22.06
C ASN A 92 6.41 16.52 22.43
N PRO A 93 6.30 17.83 22.74
CA PRO A 93 7.47 18.67 22.99
C PRO A 93 8.23 18.31 24.27
N CYS A 94 7.61 17.53 25.18
CA CYS A 94 8.20 17.14 26.46
C CYS A 94 8.83 15.74 26.42
N THR A 95 8.26 14.81 25.64
CA THR A 95 8.67 13.40 25.64
C THR A 95 9.30 12.94 24.33
N ASP A 96 9.32 13.81 23.32
CA ASP A 96 9.75 13.49 21.97
C ASP A 96 8.97 12.37 21.26
N GLN A 97 7.89 11.87 21.88
CA GLN A 97 7.03 10.85 21.31
C GLN A 97 6.30 11.38 20.07
N LYS A 98 6.25 10.56 19.01
CA LYS A 98 5.49 10.87 17.80
C LYS A 98 4.02 10.53 18.02
N ALA A 99 3.14 11.48 17.73
CA ALA A 99 1.71 11.28 17.67
C ALA A 99 1.26 11.37 16.21
N MET A 100 0.47 10.38 15.77
CA MET A 100 -0.16 10.36 14.47
C MET A 100 -1.66 10.61 14.64
N PHE A 101 -2.20 11.57 13.89
CA PHE A 101 -3.62 11.88 13.86
C PHE A 101 -4.13 11.53 12.47
N VAL A 102 -5.05 10.58 12.40
CA VAL A 102 -5.74 10.23 11.15
C VAL A 102 -7.10 10.92 11.19
N PHE A 103 -7.33 11.85 10.28
CA PHE A 103 -8.61 12.52 10.12
C PHE A 103 -9.33 11.93 8.93
N ILE A 104 -10.52 11.38 9.17
CA ILE A 104 -11.42 10.90 8.11
C ILE A 104 -12.45 12.00 7.90
N ALA A 105 -12.43 12.65 6.74
CA ALA A 105 -13.42 13.68 6.43
C ALA A 105 -14.82 13.03 6.38
N PRO A 106 -15.87 13.67 6.93
CA PRO A 106 -17.23 13.16 6.77
C PRO A 106 -17.57 13.10 5.29
N GLU A 107 -18.22 12.00 4.85
CA GLU A 107 -18.57 11.79 3.45
C GLU A 107 -19.17 13.06 2.84
N LYS A 108 -18.55 13.57 1.75
CA LYS A 108 -19.18 14.60 0.95
C LYS A 108 -20.50 14.01 0.45
N LYS A 109 -21.63 14.52 0.95
CA LYS A 109 -22.93 14.28 0.31
C LYS A 109 -22.77 14.63 -1.17
N ARG A 110 -22.80 13.61 -2.03
CA ARG A 110 -22.90 13.79 -3.48
C ARG A 110 -24.22 14.51 -3.73
N ASN A 111 -24.14 15.80 -4.05
CA ASN A 111 -25.26 16.58 -4.58
C ASN A 111 -25.55 16.15 -6.02
#